data_AF-A0A2P6P044-F1
#
_entry.id   AF-A0A2P6P044-F1
#
_cell.length_a   1.000
_cell.length_b   1.000
_cell.length_c   1.000
_cell.angle_alpha   90.00
_cell.angle_beta   90.00
_cell.angle_gamma   90.00
#
_symmetry.space_group_name_H-M   'P 1'
#
loop_
_entity.id
_entity.type
_entity.pdbx_description
1 polymer ?
#
loop_
_entity_poly.entity_id
_entity_poly.type
_entity_poly.pdbx_seq_one_letter_code
_entity_poly.pdbx_strand_id
1 'polypeptide(L)'
;MFGLAEVLRGGRLVPAKRKGSWTTKFTPHGANKGKGVTPVGIHTKRGLYLVDPNKKLNIEMPDLTDFELKPYVSWTVPKLKYKAKLAQQQQLQPAEKETST
;
A
#
# COMPACT_ATOMS: atom_id res chain seq x y z
N MET A 1 3.43 8.02 53.04
CA MET A 1 4.88 8.02 52.76
C MET A 1 5.11 7.06 51.60
N PHE A 2 5.18 7.57 50.37
CA PHE A 2 5.44 6.77 49.18
C PHE A 2 6.95 6.43 49.12
N GLY A 3 7.29 5.16 48.95
CA GLY A 3 8.67 4.66 49.11
C GLY A 3 9.61 5.10 47.99
N LEU A 4 10.89 5.30 48.32
CA LEU A 4 11.96 5.76 47.42
C LEU A 4 12.09 4.92 46.13
N ALA A 5 11.75 3.63 46.20
CA ALA A 5 11.80 2.70 45.07
C ALA A 5 10.72 2.98 44.00
N GLU A 6 9.61 3.63 44.37
CA GLU A 6 8.51 3.95 43.46
C GLU A 6 8.85 5.15 42.57
N VAL A 7 9.61 6.11 43.12
CA VAL A 7 10.11 7.31 42.41
C VAL A 7 11.14 6.96 41.33
N LEU A 8 11.90 5.89 41.51
CA LEU A 8 12.96 5.46 40.58
C LEU A 8 12.49 4.49 39.48
N ARG A 9 11.31 3.86 39.62
CA ARG A 9 10.74 2.93 38.62
C ARG A 9 9.91 3.62 37.53
N GLY A 10 9.46 4.85 37.76
CA GLY A 10 8.77 5.64 36.75
C GLY A 10 9.77 6.18 35.73
N GLY A 11 9.61 5.83 34.45
CA GLY A 11 10.37 6.48 33.37
C GLY A 11 10.24 8.02 33.44
N ARG A 12 11.18 8.74 32.81
CA ARG A 12 11.26 10.21 32.83
C ARG A 12 9.86 10.83 32.68
N LEU A 13 9.40 11.55 33.71
CA LEU A 13 8.15 12.31 33.68
C LEU A 13 8.29 13.46 32.66
N VAL A 14 7.93 13.17 31.41
CA VAL A 14 7.85 14.16 30.34
C VAL A 14 6.43 14.71 30.27
N PRO A 15 6.25 16.02 30.07
CA PRO A 15 4.93 16.59 29.88
C PRO A 15 4.25 15.95 28.66
N ALA A 16 2.94 15.75 28.73
CA ALA A 16 2.17 15.19 27.62
C ALA A 16 2.38 16.03 26.34
N LYS A 17 2.64 15.35 25.21
CA LYS A 17 2.82 16.00 23.91
C LYS A 17 1.52 16.69 23.50
N ARG A 18 1.50 18.03 23.49
CA ARG A 18 0.32 18.85 23.15
C ARG A 18 0.10 19.04 21.64
N LYS A 19 1.17 19.09 20.83
CA LYS A 19 1.14 19.41 19.39
C LYS A 19 1.74 18.29 18.53
N GLY A 20 1.22 17.07 18.66
CA GLY A 20 1.60 15.93 17.82
C GLY A 20 0.40 15.40 17.04
N SER A 21 0.66 14.66 15.95
CA SER A 21 -0.43 13.96 15.26
C SER A 21 -1.11 12.99 16.21
N TRP A 22 -2.42 13.14 16.38
CA TRP A 22 -3.21 12.26 17.22
C TRP A 22 -3.27 10.87 16.59
N THR A 23 -2.87 9.83 17.32
CA THR A 23 -3.00 8.44 16.84
C THR A 23 -4.03 7.70 17.68
N THR A 24 -4.55 6.59 17.16
CA THR A 24 -5.48 5.70 17.87
C THR A 24 -4.98 5.29 19.26
N LYS A 25 -3.66 5.21 19.48
CA LYS A 25 -3.09 4.78 20.76
C LYS A 25 -3.05 5.89 21.82
N PHE A 26 -3.14 7.15 21.40
CA PHE A 26 -3.16 8.30 22.30
C PHE A 26 -4.58 8.79 22.57
N THR A 27 -5.60 8.07 22.08
CA THR A 27 -7.01 8.47 22.16
C THR A 27 -7.66 7.98 23.46
N PRO A 28 -8.52 8.78 24.14
CA PRO A 28 -9.27 8.29 25.30
C PRO A 28 -10.22 7.16 24.90
N HIS A 29 -10.64 6.38 25.90
CA HIS A 29 -11.58 5.28 25.72
C HIS A 29 -12.87 5.77 25.04
N GLY A 30 -13.28 5.11 23.96
CA GLY A 30 -14.49 5.44 23.19
C GLY A 30 -14.26 6.25 21.92
N ALA A 31 -13.09 6.89 21.74
CA ALA A 31 -12.78 7.56 20.49
C ALA A 31 -11.92 6.67 19.56
N ASN A 32 -12.45 6.42 18.36
CA ASN A 32 -11.86 5.53 17.35
C ASN A 32 -11.44 6.32 16.11
N LYS A 33 -10.18 6.75 16.04
CA LYS A 33 -9.66 7.53 14.89
C LYS A 33 -9.35 6.68 13.64
N GLY A 34 -9.11 5.38 13.79
CA GLY A 34 -8.68 4.51 12.69
C GLY A 34 -7.22 4.72 12.25
N LYS A 35 -6.82 4.02 11.17
CA LYS A 35 -5.44 3.97 10.63
C LYS A 35 -5.34 4.25 9.12
N GLY A 36 -6.40 4.79 8.51
CA GLY A 36 -6.44 5.08 7.07
C GLY A 36 -6.68 3.83 6.20
N VAL A 37 -7.22 2.76 6.76
CA VAL A 37 -7.62 1.56 6.02
C VAL A 37 -8.96 1.82 5.32
N THR A 38 -9.07 1.38 4.06
CA THR A 38 -10.31 1.46 3.28
C THR A 38 -11.39 0.54 3.87
N PRO A 39 -12.65 1.00 4.01
CA PRO A 39 -13.72 0.17 4.56
C PRO A 39 -14.13 -0.95 3.59
N VAL A 40 -14.18 -2.19 4.07
CA VAL A 40 -14.55 -3.39 3.28
C VAL A 40 -16.06 -3.69 3.34
N GLY A 41 -16.79 -2.99 4.20
CA GLY A 41 -18.20 -3.26 4.47
C GLY A 41 -18.82 -2.21 5.37
N ILE A 42 -19.96 -2.55 5.98
CA ILE A 42 -20.79 -1.61 6.75
C ILE A 42 -21.14 -2.17 8.13
N HIS A 43 -21.33 -1.28 9.10
CA HIS A 43 -21.91 -1.64 10.39
C HIS A 43 -23.43 -1.74 10.27
N THR A 44 -23.99 -2.78 10.87
CA THR A 44 -25.44 -2.99 10.96
C THR A 44 -26.03 -2.24 12.15
N LYS A 45 -27.36 -2.07 12.17
CA LYS A 45 -28.09 -1.38 13.26
C LYS A 45 -27.80 -1.95 14.67
N ARG A 46 -27.45 -3.24 14.78
CA ARG A 46 -27.17 -3.93 16.05
C ARG A 46 -25.67 -4.05 16.36
N GLY A 47 -24.81 -3.30 15.67
CA GLY A 47 -23.36 -3.28 15.93
C GLY A 47 -22.57 -4.44 15.33
N LEU A 48 -23.20 -5.35 14.59
CA LEU A 48 -22.48 -6.34 13.77
C LEU A 48 -21.86 -5.67 12.54
N TYR A 49 -20.86 -6.29 11.95
CA TYR A 49 -20.22 -5.82 10.72
C TYR A 49 -20.54 -6.77 9.56
N LEU A 50 -21.08 -6.22 8.47
CA LEU A 50 -21.37 -6.94 7.23
C LEU A 50 -20.26 -6.64 6.22
N VAL A 51 -19.58 -7.68 5.75
CA VAL A 51 -18.48 -7.57 4.78
C VAL A 51 -19.03 -7.67 3.36
N ASP A 52 -18.72 -6.70 2.51
CA ASP A 52 -19.12 -6.72 1.11
C ASP A 52 -18.04 -7.43 0.27
N PRO A 53 -18.33 -8.59 -0.36
CA PRO A 53 -17.31 -9.32 -1.14
C PRO A 53 -16.77 -8.50 -2.31
N ASN A 54 -17.59 -7.60 -2.88
CA ASN A 54 -17.19 -6.73 -4.00
C ASN A 54 -16.19 -5.64 -3.60
N LYS A 55 -16.13 -5.26 -2.32
CA LYS A 55 -15.17 -4.25 -1.82
C LYS A 55 -13.88 -4.90 -1.31
N LYS A 56 -13.83 -6.22 -1.26
CA LYS A 56 -12.64 -6.95 -0.86
C LYS A 56 -11.60 -6.82 -1.97
N LEU A 57 -10.37 -6.45 -1.59
CA LEU A 57 -9.24 -6.44 -2.51
C LEU A 57 -8.97 -7.87 -2.99
N ASN A 58 -9.18 -8.12 -4.28
CA ASN A 58 -8.75 -9.35 -4.94
C ASN A 58 -7.46 -9.08 -5.71
N ILE A 59 -6.37 -9.73 -5.32
CA ILE A 59 -5.09 -9.64 -6.02
C ILE A 59 -4.98 -10.90 -6.87
N GLU A 60 -5.17 -10.74 -8.18
CA GLU A 60 -5.01 -11.84 -9.12
C GLU A 60 -3.53 -12.07 -9.37
N MET A 61 -3.03 -13.22 -8.90
CA MET A 61 -1.65 -13.60 -9.10
C MET A 61 -1.54 -14.33 -10.45
N PRO A 62 -0.70 -13.85 -11.38
CA PRO A 62 -0.39 -14.61 -12.58
C PRO A 62 0.45 -15.84 -12.21
N ASP A 63 0.36 -16.88 -13.04
CA ASP A 63 1.26 -18.03 -12.92
C ASP A 63 2.67 -17.62 -13.35
N LEU A 64 3.66 -18.03 -12.56
CA LEU A 64 5.07 -17.66 -12.74
C LEU A 64 5.96 -18.90 -12.99
N THR A 65 5.37 -20.07 -13.21
CA THR A 65 6.13 -21.26 -13.61
C THR A 65 6.89 -21.00 -14.93
N ASP A 66 8.17 -21.35 -14.95
CA ASP A 66 9.09 -21.21 -16.10
C ASP A 66 9.31 -19.77 -16.59
N PHE A 67 9.12 -18.77 -15.72
CA PHE A 67 9.36 -17.37 -16.07
C PHE A 67 10.86 -17.02 -16.05
N GLU A 68 11.42 -16.73 -17.22
CA GLU A 68 12.86 -16.43 -17.37
C GLU A 68 13.26 -15.05 -16.81
N LEU A 69 12.31 -14.13 -16.70
CA LEU A 69 12.58 -12.76 -16.27
C LEU A 69 12.85 -12.70 -14.76
N LYS A 70 13.96 -12.04 -14.41
CA LYS A 70 14.39 -11.81 -13.03
C LYS A 70 14.03 -10.38 -12.59
N PRO A 71 13.89 -10.11 -11.28
CA PRO A 71 13.64 -8.76 -10.76
C PRO A 71 14.78 -7.76 -11.02
N TYR A 72 15.95 -8.27 -11.41
CA TYR A 72 17.13 -7.48 -11.70
C TYR A 72 17.71 -7.82 -13.07
N VAL A 73 18.42 -6.86 -13.64
CA VAL A 73 19.13 -7.00 -14.91
C VAL A 73 20.63 -6.91 -14.66
N SER A 74 21.42 -7.61 -15.46
CA SER A 74 22.89 -7.51 -15.40
C SER A 74 23.37 -6.09 -15.73
N TRP A 75 24.40 -5.64 -15.02
CA TRP A 75 25.11 -4.37 -15.28
C TRP A 75 25.76 -4.31 -16.66
N THR A 76 26.01 -5.47 -17.28
CA THR A 76 26.60 -5.58 -18.62
C THR A 76 25.64 -5.08 -19.71
N VAL A 77 24.33 -5.08 -19.45
CA VAL A 77 23.33 -4.70 -20.45
C VAL A 77 23.40 -3.19 -20.73
N PRO A 78 23.51 -2.76 -22.01
CA PRO A 78 23.57 -1.34 -22.33
C PRO A 78 22.24 -0.64 -22.03
N LYS A 79 22.32 0.61 -21.54
CA LYS A 79 21.15 1.44 -21.24
C LYS A 79 20.46 1.88 -22.52
N LEU A 80 19.19 1.53 -22.69
CA LEU A 80 18.38 1.93 -23.86
C LEU A 80 18.01 3.43 -23.79
N LYS A 81 18.22 4.18 -24.87
CA LYS A 81 17.71 5.55 -25.04
C LYS A 81 16.33 5.49 -25.73
N TYR A 82 15.27 5.73 -24.96
CA TYR A 82 13.87 5.50 -25.34
C TYR A 82 13.42 6.20 -26.64
N LYS A 83 14.03 7.35 -27.00
CA LYS A 83 13.64 8.13 -28.19
C LYS A 83 13.92 7.46 -29.53
N ALA A 84 14.89 6.53 -29.61
CA ALA A 84 15.23 5.88 -30.88
C ALA A 84 14.25 4.74 -31.26
N LYS A 85 13.62 4.11 -30.27
CA LYS A 85 12.81 2.89 -30.46
C LYS A 85 11.38 3.19 -30.92
N LEU A 86 10.79 4.31 -30.46
CA LEU A 86 9.45 4.75 -30.87
C LEU A 86 9.41 5.10 -32.38
N ALA A 87 10.47 5.73 -32.89
CA ALA A 87 10.62 6.09 -34.31
C ALA A 87 10.74 4.85 -35.21
N GLN A 88 11.38 3.78 -34.72
CA GLN A 88 11.52 2.51 -35.46
C GLN A 88 10.21 1.70 -35.45
N GLN A 89 9.45 1.73 -34.35
CA GLN A 89 8.15 1.04 -34.23
C GLN A 89 7.06 1.66 -35.12
N GLN A 90 7.08 2.99 -35.31
CA GLN A 90 6.16 3.69 -36.21
C GLN A 90 6.47 3.45 -37.70
N GLN A 91 7.71 3.07 -38.04
CA GLN A 91 8.14 2.80 -39.42
C GLN A 91 7.85 1.36 -39.87
N LEU A 92 7.51 0.44 -38.96
CA LEU A 92 7.24 -0.98 -39.25
C LEU A 92 5.73 -1.31 -39.37
N GLN A 93 4.83 -0.31 -39.32
CA GLN A 93 3.41 -0.49 -39.67
C GLN A 93 3.01 0.34 -40.90
N PRO A 94 3.40 -0.10 -42.10
CA PRO A 94 2.50 0.08 -43.24
C PRO A 94 2.51 -1.15 -44.17
N ALA A 95 1.60 -2.11 -44.00
CA ALA A 95 1.34 -3.10 -45.06
C ALA A 95 0.05 -3.94 -44.94
N GLU A 96 -0.52 -4.17 -43.75
CA GLU A 96 -1.57 -5.20 -43.61
C GLU A 96 -2.89 -4.67 -43.02
N LYS A 97 -3.53 -3.68 -43.66
CA LYS A 97 -4.94 -3.33 -43.39
C LYS A 97 -5.70 -2.89 -44.62
N GLU A 98 -5.44 -3.47 -45.79
CA GLU A 98 -6.32 -3.30 -46.95
C GLU A 98 -6.43 -4.61 -47.71
N THR A 99 -7.37 -5.47 -47.29
CA THR A 99 -8.23 -6.34 -48.14
C THR A 99 -8.93 -7.41 -47.27
N SER A 100 -10.20 -7.18 -46.94
CA SER A 100 -11.24 -8.20 -47.06
C SER A 100 -12.60 -7.53 -46.80
N THR A 101 -13.31 -7.39 -47.91
CA THR A 101 -14.74 -7.11 -48.09
C THR A 101 -15.64 -7.92 -47.18
#